data_AF-A0A415JI93-F1
#
_entry.id   AF-A0A415JI93-F1
#
_cell.length_a   1.000
_cell.length_b   1.000
_cell.length_c   1.000
_cell.angle_alpha   90.00
_cell.angle_beta   90.00
_cell.angle_gamma   90.00
#
_symmetry.space_group_name_H-M   'P 1'
#
loop_
_entity.id
_entity.type
_entity.pdbx_description
1 polymer ?
#
loop_
_entity_poly.entity_id
_entity_poly.type
_entity_poly.pdbx_seq_one_letter_code
_entity_poly.pdbx_strand_id
1 'polypeptide(L)'
;MARAVRPCAGQAALDLFGPPRRRPIDEDLRWLTRVWGCREEDVMPHLRRLYAEFAAWDADERAKVLVDFYWPRHKPAFDGLTPEQVGMYDRTIDYHTAWDRCWAIRRGMDPREALRVVSWDYGNDRPSVTAA
;
A
#
# COMPACT_ATOMS: atom_id res chain seq x y z
N MET A 1 9.64 -21.68 16.99
CA MET A 1 10.25 -22.87 16.37
C MET A 1 9.13 -23.83 15.98
N ALA A 2 8.89 -24.04 14.68
CA ALA A 2 7.89 -25.01 14.23
C ALA A 2 8.46 -26.43 14.40
N ARG A 3 7.72 -27.30 15.09
CA ARG A 3 8.07 -28.71 15.29
C ARG A 3 7.86 -29.46 13.97
N ALA A 4 8.92 -30.04 13.41
CA ALA A 4 8.81 -30.87 12.21
C ALA A 4 7.99 -32.13 12.54
N VAL A 5 6.81 -32.24 11.94
CA VAL A 5 5.95 -33.43 12.03
C VAL A 5 6.42 -34.40 10.95
N ARG A 6 6.66 -35.67 11.32
CA ARG A 6 6.98 -36.72 10.34
C ARG A 6 5.73 -36.97 9.46
N PRO A 7 5.85 -36.99 8.13
CA PRO A 7 4.73 -37.35 7.26
C PRO A 7 4.30 -38.81 7.50
N CYS A 8 2.98 -39.03 7.53
CA CYS A 8 2.38 -40.36 7.67
C CYS A 8 2.31 -41.07 6.31
N ALA A 9 2.26 -42.41 6.31
CA ALA A 9 2.06 -43.18 5.08
C ALA A 9 0.71 -42.81 4.43
N GLY A 10 0.75 -42.32 3.18
CA GLY A 10 -0.42 -41.84 2.44
C GLY A 10 -0.60 -40.31 2.42
N GLN A 11 0.22 -39.55 3.15
CA GLN A 11 0.19 -38.09 3.16
C GLN A 11 0.90 -37.54 1.91
N ALA A 12 0.18 -36.79 1.07
CA ALA A 12 0.75 -36.13 -0.10
C ALA A 12 1.60 -34.93 0.35
N ALA A 13 2.64 -34.57 -0.41
CA ALA A 13 3.48 -33.41 -0.10
C ALA A 13 2.67 -32.10 0.06
N LEU A 14 1.50 -32.02 -0.57
CA LEU A 14 0.58 -30.88 -0.47
C LEU A 14 -0.11 -30.78 0.89
N ASP A 15 -0.29 -31.90 1.62
CA ASP A 15 -0.91 -31.92 2.96
C ASP A 15 0.02 -31.35 4.05
N LEU A 16 1.29 -31.09 3.72
CA LEU A 16 2.27 -30.46 4.61
C LEU A 16 2.18 -28.93 4.59
N PHE A 17 1.56 -28.38 3.54
CA PHE A 17 1.31 -26.95 3.46
C PHE A 17 -0.07 -26.71 4.06
N GLY A 18 -0.13 -25.92 5.13
CA GLY A 18 -1.37 -25.59 5.81
C GLY A 18 -2.42 -24.98 4.88
N PRO A 19 -3.61 -24.63 5.40
CA PRO A 19 -4.66 -24.02 4.60
C PRO A 19 -4.08 -22.87 3.76
N PRO A 20 -4.60 -22.66 2.53
CA PRO A 20 -4.06 -21.65 1.63
C PRO A 20 -3.87 -20.34 2.38
N ARG A 21 -2.71 -19.70 2.16
CA ARG A 21 -2.45 -18.35 2.68
C ARG A 21 -3.66 -17.48 2.34
N ARG A 22 -4.10 -16.66 3.29
CA ARG A 22 -5.26 -15.78 3.09
C ARG A 22 -5.02 -14.96 1.82
N ARG A 23 -6.09 -14.61 1.10
CA ARG A 23 -5.94 -13.84 -0.14
C ARG A 23 -5.26 -12.51 0.21
N PRO A 24 -4.27 -12.05 -0.57
CA PRO A 24 -3.55 -10.81 -0.28
C PRO A 24 -4.45 -9.60 -0.03
N ILE A 25 -5.51 -9.43 -0.83
CA ILE A 25 -6.51 -8.38 -0.62
C ILE A 25 -7.18 -8.42 0.77
N ASP A 26 -7.40 -9.61 1.32
CA ASP A 26 -7.98 -9.76 2.66
C ASP A 26 -6.94 -9.41 3.74
N GLU A 27 -5.63 -9.57 3.46
CA GLU A 27 -4.53 -9.13 4.32
C GLU A 27 -4.44 -7.61 4.38
N ASP A 28 -4.46 -6.94 3.24
CA ASP A 28 -4.48 -5.47 3.18
C ASP A 28 -5.70 -4.87 3.84
N LEU A 29 -6.89 -5.43 3.58
CA LEU A 29 -8.10 -4.96 4.24
C LEU A 29 -7.98 -5.06 5.76
N ARG A 30 -7.47 -6.18 6.28
CA ARG A 30 -7.27 -6.33 7.72
C ARG A 30 -6.25 -5.34 8.24
N TRP A 31 -5.15 -5.11 7.53
CA TRP A 31 -4.14 -4.14 7.96
C TRP A 31 -4.72 -2.72 8.01
N LEU A 32 -5.39 -2.26 6.95
CA LEU A 32 -6.03 -0.95 6.88
C LEU A 32 -7.12 -0.76 7.96
N THR A 33 -7.97 -1.77 8.18
CA THR A 33 -9.10 -1.65 9.13
C THR A 33 -8.72 -1.92 10.58
N ARG A 34 -7.80 -2.85 10.85
CA ARG A 34 -7.45 -3.25 12.24
C ARG A 34 -6.24 -2.53 12.80
N VAL A 35 -5.26 -2.20 11.96
CA VAL A 35 -4.04 -1.49 12.40
C VAL A 35 -4.25 0.02 12.29
N TRP A 36 -4.77 0.47 11.14
CA TRP A 36 -4.97 1.90 10.91
C TRP A 36 -6.38 2.37 11.31
N GLY A 37 -7.37 1.50 11.35
CA GLY A 37 -8.74 1.93 11.68
C GLY A 37 -9.45 2.64 10.53
N CYS A 38 -8.97 2.45 9.30
CA CYS A 38 -9.70 2.90 8.11
C CYS A 38 -11.05 2.17 8.03
N ARG A 39 -12.07 2.84 7.49
CA ARG A 39 -13.38 2.22 7.29
C ARG A 39 -13.33 1.32 6.05
N GLU A 40 -13.93 0.13 6.13
CA GLU A 40 -13.90 -0.85 5.05
C GLU A 40 -14.57 -0.30 3.78
N GLU A 41 -15.70 0.39 3.93
CA GLU A 41 -16.46 0.99 2.84
C GLU A 41 -15.65 2.01 2.03
N ASP A 42 -14.69 2.67 2.66
CA ASP A 42 -13.85 3.68 2.02
C ASP A 42 -12.69 3.03 1.26
N VAL A 43 -12.05 1.99 1.84
CA VAL A 43 -10.82 1.40 1.27
C VAL A 43 -11.08 0.23 0.32
N MET A 44 -12.16 -0.53 0.52
CA MET A 44 -12.43 -1.74 -0.27
C MET A 44 -12.58 -1.49 -1.78
N PRO A 45 -13.24 -0.41 -2.26
CA PRO A 45 -13.27 -0.09 -3.69
C PRO A 45 -11.87 0.08 -4.28
N HIS A 46 -10.97 0.73 -3.54
CA HIS A 46 -9.60 0.96 -3.97
C HIS A 46 -8.79 -0.34 -4.01
N LEU A 47 -8.90 -1.18 -2.98
CA LEU A 47 -8.26 -2.49 -2.94
C LEU A 47 -8.69 -3.37 -4.12
N ARG A 48 -9.99 -3.45 -4.39
CA ARG A 48 -10.50 -4.23 -5.53
C ARG A 48 -9.93 -3.75 -6.86
N ARG A 49 -9.82 -2.43 -7.05
CA ARG A 49 -9.20 -1.84 -8.25
C ARG A 49 -7.72 -2.21 -8.35
N LEU A 50 -6.94 -2.02 -7.27
CA LEU A 50 -5.51 -2.36 -7.26
C LEU A 50 -5.26 -3.82 -7.62
N TYR A 51 -5.97 -4.75 -6.97
CA TYR A 51 -5.81 -6.18 -7.22
C TYR A 51 -6.39 -6.67 -8.56
N ALA A 52 -7.21 -5.85 -9.24
CA ALA A 52 -7.66 -6.13 -10.60
C ALA A 52 -6.67 -5.60 -11.66
N GLU A 53 -5.92 -4.54 -11.34
CA GLU A 53 -5.09 -3.81 -12.30
C GLU A 53 -3.59 -4.14 -12.22
N PHE A 54 -3.11 -4.56 -11.05
CA PHE A 54 -1.69 -4.77 -10.75
C PHE A 54 -1.41 -6.20 -10.28
N ALA A 55 -0.15 -6.61 -10.40
CA ALA A 55 0.30 -7.86 -9.77
C ALA A 55 0.15 -7.77 -8.24
N ALA A 56 -0.11 -8.89 -7.58
CA ALA A 56 -0.46 -8.90 -6.15
C ALA A 56 0.54 -8.16 -5.25
N TRP A 57 1.84 -8.26 -5.53
CA TRP A 57 2.87 -7.55 -4.77
C TRP A 57 2.80 -6.02 -4.97
N ASP A 58 2.65 -5.55 -6.21
CA ASP A 58 2.57 -4.12 -6.51
C ASP A 58 1.23 -3.54 -6.00
N ALA A 59 0.15 -4.33 -6.04
CA ALA A 59 -1.13 -3.97 -5.44
C ALA A 59 -1.04 -3.78 -3.91
N ASP A 60 -0.35 -4.69 -3.20
CA ASP A 60 -0.07 -4.59 -1.76
C ASP A 60 0.71 -3.31 -1.43
N GLU A 61 1.79 -3.05 -2.17
CA GLU A 61 2.60 -1.86 -1.93
C GLU A 61 1.82 -0.56 -2.22
N ARG A 62 1.06 -0.50 -3.31
CA ARG A 62 0.20 0.65 -3.63
C ARG A 62 -0.91 0.85 -2.60
N ALA A 63 -1.46 -0.22 -2.02
CA ALA A 63 -2.53 -0.12 -1.02
C ALA A 63 -2.11 0.65 0.24
N LYS A 64 -0.80 0.72 0.54
CA LYS A 64 -0.28 1.46 1.70
C LYS A 64 -0.53 2.96 1.61
N VAL A 65 -0.69 3.50 0.40
CA VAL A 65 -1.10 4.90 0.17
C VAL A 65 -2.46 5.21 0.82
N LEU A 66 -3.36 4.23 0.92
CA LEU A 66 -4.70 4.44 1.49
C LEU A 66 -4.67 4.86 2.97
N VAL A 67 -3.58 4.56 3.69
CA VAL A 67 -3.38 5.05 5.06
C VAL A 67 -3.32 6.57 5.07
N ASP A 68 -2.62 7.17 4.11
CA ASP A 68 -2.50 8.62 4.03
C ASP A 68 -3.84 9.30 3.70
N PHE A 69 -4.83 8.61 3.13
CA PHE A 69 -6.11 9.25 2.76
C PHE A 69 -7.26 8.91 3.71
N TYR A 70 -7.26 7.71 4.31
CA TYR A 70 -8.42 7.16 5.02
C TYR A 70 -8.17 6.86 6.49
N TRP A 71 -6.97 7.12 7.00
CA TRP A 71 -6.69 6.97 8.42
C TRP A 71 -7.47 8.01 9.25
N PRO A 72 -8.29 7.65 10.25
CA PRO A 72 -9.08 8.65 10.99
C PRO A 72 -8.25 9.68 11.79
N ARG A 73 -6.98 9.41 12.04
CA ARG A 73 -6.04 10.36 12.69
C ARG A 73 -5.19 11.14 11.69
N HIS A 74 -5.63 11.14 10.44
CA HIS A 74 -4.99 11.85 9.34
C HIS A 74 -4.82 13.35 9.62
N LYS A 75 -3.77 13.95 9.05
CA LYS A 75 -3.47 15.38 9.13
C LYS A 75 -4.11 16.09 7.93
N PRO A 76 -4.67 17.30 8.02
CA PRO A 76 -5.37 18.00 6.90
C PRO A 76 -4.61 18.17 5.57
N ALA A 77 -3.35 17.76 5.48
CA ALA A 77 -2.46 17.96 4.34
C ALA A 77 -2.93 17.26 3.03
N PHE A 78 -3.81 16.25 3.12
CA PHE A 78 -4.39 15.58 1.94
C PHE A 78 -5.84 15.98 1.67
N ASP A 79 -6.38 16.98 2.38
CA ASP A 79 -7.73 17.46 2.14
C ASP A 79 -7.87 17.99 0.71
N GLY A 80 -8.87 17.48 -0.02
CA GLY A 80 -9.08 17.82 -1.44
C GLY A 80 -8.17 17.08 -2.42
N LEU A 81 -7.27 16.22 -1.94
CA LEU A 81 -6.55 15.26 -2.79
C LEU A 81 -7.25 13.90 -2.81
N THR A 82 -6.95 13.13 -3.85
CA THR A 82 -7.37 11.74 -4.02
C THR A 82 -6.16 10.83 -4.20
N PRO A 83 -6.28 9.53 -3.88
CA PRO A 83 -5.22 8.56 -4.14
C PRO A 83 -4.77 8.51 -5.62
N GLU A 84 -5.68 8.82 -6.55
CA GLU A 84 -5.36 8.85 -7.98
C GLU A 84 -4.41 9.99 -8.33
N GLN A 85 -4.54 11.15 -7.69
CA GLN A 85 -3.67 12.31 -7.96
C GLN A 85 -2.22 12.06 -7.55
N VAL A 86 -1.97 11.30 -6.48
CA VAL A 86 -0.59 10.90 -6.11
C VAL A 86 -0.03 9.78 -7.00
N GLY A 87 -0.83 9.25 -7.93
CA GLY A 87 -0.41 8.23 -8.89
C GLY A 87 -0.54 6.80 -8.37
N MET A 88 -1.37 6.55 -7.33
CA MET A 88 -1.57 5.19 -6.80
C MET A 88 -2.00 4.18 -7.88
N TYR A 89 -2.71 4.63 -8.91
CA TYR A 89 -3.15 3.83 -10.06
C TYR A 89 -2.34 4.03 -11.34
N ASP A 90 -1.34 4.89 -11.31
CA ASP A 90 -0.55 5.18 -12.50
C ASP A 90 0.44 4.03 -12.75
N ARG A 91 0.28 3.37 -13.90
CA ARG A 91 1.10 2.23 -14.34
C ARG A 91 2.43 2.65 -14.94
N THR A 92 2.63 3.95 -15.16
CA THR A 92 3.86 4.49 -15.74
C THR A 92 4.90 4.87 -14.69
N ILE A 93 4.52 4.83 -13.40
CA ILE A 93 5.39 5.11 -12.27
C ILE A 93 5.49 3.91 -11.33
N ASP A 94 6.59 3.86 -10.58
CA ASP A 94 6.77 2.90 -9.49
C ASP A 94 5.86 3.25 -8.30
N TYR A 95 5.40 2.24 -7.54
CA TYR A 95 4.58 2.48 -6.34
C TYR A 95 5.28 3.40 -5.33
N HIS A 96 6.62 3.33 -5.27
CA HIS A 96 7.42 4.12 -4.37
C HIS A 96 7.36 5.61 -4.71
N THR A 97 7.16 5.98 -5.98
CA THR A 97 6.91 7.37 -6.35
C THR A 97 5.61 7.88 -5.73
N ALA A 98 4.54 7.08 -5.71
CA ALA A 98 3.30 7.46 -5.02
C ALA A 98 3.51 7.63 -3.50
N TRP A 99 4.32 6.76 -2.89
CA TRP A 99 4.70 6.89 -1.48
C TRP A 99 5.50 8.15 -1.19
N ASP A 100 6.48 8.46 -2.04
CA ASP A 100 7.36 9.61 -1.89
C ASP A 100 6.57 10.92 -1.99
N ARG A 101 5.55 10.97 -2.84
CA ARG A 101 4.60 12.10 -2.92
C ARG A 101 3.80 12.25 -1.63
N CYS A 102 3.24 11.14 -1.11
CA CYS A 102 2.56 11.16 0.19
C CYS A 102 3.50 11.56 1.33
N TRP A 103 4.74 11.07 1.30
CA TRP A 103 5.76 11.42 2.29
C TRP A 103 6.08 12.92 2.26
N ALA A 104 6.27 13.48 1.07
CA ALA A 104 6.50 14.91 0.88
C ALA A 104 5.35 15.77 1.45
N ILE A 105 4.10 15.41 1.17
CA ILE A 105 2.92 16.07 1.74
C ILE A 105 2.93 15.99 3.27
N ARG A 106 3.21 14.80 3.84
CA ARG A 106 3.32 14.63 5.30
C ARG A 106 4.41 15.46 5.94
N ARG A 107 5.45 15.81 5.18
CA ARG A 107 6.57 16.69 5.59
C ARG A 107 6.27 18.18 5.40
N GLY A 108 5.08 18.53 4.93
CA GLY A 108 4.62 19.90 4.80
C GLY A 108 4.98 20.56 3.47
N MET A 109 5.42 19.78 2.47
CA MET A 109 5.54 20.28 1.10
C MET A 109 4.16 20.66 0.55
N ASP A 110 4.10 21.72 -0.25
CA ASP A 110 2.86 22.09 -0.95
C ASP A 110 2.38 20.91 -1.81
N PRO A 111 1.08 20.55 -1.77
CA PRO A 111 0.56 19.44 -2.56
C PRO A 111 0.91 19.51 -4.05
N ARG A 112 0.91 20.68 -4.69
CA ARG A 112 1.21 20.80 -6.13
C ARG A 112 2.68 20.49 -6.43
N GLU A 113 3.57 20.87 -5.51
CA GLU A 113 5.00 20.54 -5.61
C GLU A 113 5.24 19.07 -5.29
N ALA A 114 4.58 18.55 -4.25
CA ALA A 114 4.70 17.16 -3.84
C ALA A 114 4.28 16.20 -4.95
N LEU A 115 3.22 16.50 -5.71
CA LEU A 115 2.79 15.68 -6.85
C LEU A 115 3.83 15.58 -7.98
N ARG A 116 4.81 16.49 -8.04
CA ARG A 116 5.92 16.42 -9.00
C ARG A 116 7.11 15.60 -8.50
N VAL A 117 7.11 15.17 -7.24
CA VAL A 117 8.17 14.30 -6.71
C VAL A 117 8.17 12.98 -7.48
N VAL A 118 9.35 12.60 -7.95
CA VAL A 118 9.64 11.32 -8.59
C VAL A 118 10.28 10.36 -7.58
N SER A 119 11.16 10.89 -6.73
CA SER A 119 11.77 10.14 -5.64
C SER A 119 12.17 11.02 -4.45
N TRP A 120 12.18 10.43 -3.26
CA TRP A 120 12.56 11.09 -2.00
C TRP A 120 13.89 10.56 -1.44
N ASP A 121 14.76 11.47 -1.00
CA ASP A 121 15.96 11.14 -0.22
C ASP A 121 15.58 11.04 1.27
N TYR A 122 15.36 9.82 1.76
CA TYR A 122 15.01 9.57 3.15
C TYR A 122 16.14 9.90 4.14
N GLY A 123 17.40 9.90 3.68
CA GLY A 123 18.55 10.21 4.53
C GLY A 123 18.71 11.70 4.79
N ASN A 124 18.36 12.53 3.79
CA ASN A 124 18.46 13.99 3.86
C ASN A 124 17.11 14.70 3.99
N ASP A 125 16.01 13.94 4.08
CA ASP A 125 14.61 14.40 4.17
C ASP A 125 14.24 15.48 3.13
N ARG A 126 14.56 15.22 1.86
CA ARG A 126 14.32 16.13 0.73
C ARG A 126 14.00 15.37 -0.56
N PRO A 127 13.32 15.96 -1.56
CA PRO A 127 13.15 15.31 -2.85
C PRO A 127 14.51 15.13 -3.54
N SER A 128 14.73 13.95 -4.12
CA SER A 128 15.92 13.66 -4.94
C SER A 128 15.72 14.10 -6.38
N VAL A 129 14.52 13.88 -6.91
CA VAL A 129 14.13 14.23 -8.29
C VAL A 129 12.70 14.73 -8.31
N THR A 130 12.48 15.85 -9.00
CA THR A 130 11.16 16.38 -9.32
C THR A 130 10.98 16.41 -10.84
N ALA A 131 9.79 16.05 -11.32
CA ALA A 131 9.41 16.25 -12.71
C ALA A 131 9.34 17.76 -13.02
N ALA A 132 9.78 18.14 -14.22
CA ALA A 132 9.74 19.51 -14.73
C ALA A 132 8.30 20.01 -14.94
#